data_AF-A0AA39W5W7-F1
#
_entry.id   AF-A0AA39W5W7-F1
#
_cell.length_a   1.000
_cell.length_b   1.000
_cell.length_c   1.000
_cell.angle_alpha   90.00
_cell.angle_beta   90.00
_cell.angle_gamma   90.00
#
_symmetry.space_group_name_H-M   'P 1'
#
loop_
_entity.id
_entity.type
_entity.pdbx_description
1 polymer ?
#
loop_
_entity_poly.entity_id
_entity_poly.type
_entity_poly.pdbx_seq_one_letter_code
_entity_poly.pdbx_strand_id
1 'polypeptide(L)'
;MLFPRKKFASAVVSAKIYVAGGAYSTSTQSATVDEYDPETDTWRVVSHAPRVRYGCIGASVDGVFYVIGGLKMGGEGAAMAAGRREAHVLYASSMDLYDVEARAWLRSRALPGGGCVVGACAAMGYVYILANHAVELSFWRFDARRKSRGFGEWSRIKSPPLPGQVRVDSRVKFSCVGIGDKVCLVQVMGCIDDLLRRSGRSLRGFKQALVLVYNTASGDWTRGPDLPDVIPRAACVHFQS
;
A
#
# COMPACT_ATOMS: atom_id res chain seq x y z
N MET A 1 0.37 19.92 -5.34
CA MET A 1 1.46 18.96 -5.62
C MET A 1 2.29 19.54 -6.74
N LEU A 2 3.62 19.49 -6.69
CA LEU A 2 4.48 20.19 -7.67
C LEU A 2 4.51 19.53 -9.05
N PHE A 3 4.31 18.22 -9.11
CA PHE A 3 4.34 17.45 -10.37
C PHE A 3 3.15 16.50 -10.43
N PRO A 4 2.35 16.49 -11.52
CA PRO A 4 1.29 15.51 -11.67
C PRO A 4 1.87 14.09 -11.66
N ARG A 5 1.28 13.21 -10.86
CA ARG A 5 1.70 11.81 -10.78
C ARG A 5 0.53 10.90 -10.41
N LYS A 6 0.65 9.62 -10.76
CA LYS A 6 -0.26 8.56 -10.34
C LYS A 6 0.50 7.46 -9.60
N LYS A 7 -0.23 6.66 -8.82
CA LYS A 7 0.31 5.46 -8.16
C LYS A 7 1.48 5.76 -7.20
N PHE A 8 1.36 6.87 -6.50
CA PHE A 8 2.30 7.32 -5.47
C PHE A 8 1.84 6.87 -4.08
N ALA A 9 2.77 6.85 -3.14
CA ALA A 9 2.50 6.71 -1.72
C ALA A 9 2.12 8.08 -1.15
N SER A 10 1.16 8.14 -0.23
CA SER A 10 0.82 9.35 0.52
C SER A 10 0.50 9.03 1.97
N ALA A 11 0.85 9.91 2.90
CA ALA A 11 0.47 9.82 4.30
C ALA A 11 0.42 11.21 4.94
N VAL A 12 -0.32 11.34 6.05
CA VAL A 12 -0.27 12.53 6.91
C VAL A 12 0.79 12.30 7.98
N VAL A 13 1.72 13.23 8.15
CA VAL A 13 2.72 13.23 9.23
C VAL A 13 2.78 14.63 9.81
N SER A 14 2.65 14.76 11.13
CA SER A 14 2.72 16.05 11.83
C SER A 14 1.85 17.14 11.17
N ALA A 15 0.57 16.82 10.92
CA ALA A 15 -0.43 17.67 10.26
C ALA A 15 -0.14 18.08 8.80
N LYS A 16 0.90 17.54 8.17
CA LYS A 16 1.27 17.79 6.76
C LYS A 16 1.08 16.55 5.90
N ILE A 17 0.86 16.74 4.60
CA ILE A 17 0.73 15.61 3.67
C ILE A 17 2.08 15.37 2.98
N TYR A 18 2.56 14.13 3.03
CA TYR A 18 3.75 13.70 2.32
C TYR A 18 3.37 12.80 1.15
N VAL A 19 4.04 12.99 0.02
CA VAL A 19 3.88 12.16 -1.17
C VAL A 19 5.25 11.70 -1.69
N ALA A 20 5.38 10.41 -1.99
CA ALA A 20 6.59 9.83 -2.56
C ALA A 20 6.31 8.82 -3.69
N GLY A 21 7.26 8.71 -4.61
CA GLY A 21 7.16 7.81 -5.76
C GLY A 21 6.08 8.24 -6.75
N GLY A 22 5.56 7.26 -7.48
CA GLY A 22 4.65 7.47 -8.60
C GLY A 22 5.36 7.95 -9.86
N ALA A 23 4.57 8.17 -10.91
CA ALA A 23 5.08 8.61 -12.19
C ALA A 23 4.07 9.53 -12.89
N TYR A 24 4.58 10.47 -13.68
CA TYR A 24 3.77 11.28 -14.60
C TYR A 24 3.37 10.44 -15.82
N SER A 25 4.37 9.83 -16.44
CA SER A 25 4.25 8.87 -17.55
C SER A 25 4.99 7.58 -17.19
N THR A 26 4.86 6.53 -18.00
CA THR A 26 5.63 5.28 -17.79
C THR A 26 7.15 5.48 -17.87
N SER A 27 7.62 6.54 -18.54
CA SER A 27 9.02 6.89 -18.70
C SER A 27 9.54 7.92 -17.68
N THR A 28 8.67 8.59 -16.92
CA THR A 28 9.05 9.67 -16.00
C THR A 28 8.57 9.37 -14.58
N GLN A 29 9.37 8.58 -13.86
CA GLN A 29 9.15 8.30 -12.45
C GLN A 29 9.80 9.36 -11.56
N SER A 30 9.22 9.66 -10.41
CA SER A 30 9.74 10.65 -9.49
C SER A 30 10.42 10.01 -8.28
N ALA A 31 11.63 10.48 -7.98
CA ALA A 31 12.32 10.21 -6.73
C ALA A 31 11.92 11.21 -5.63
N THR A 32 11.21 12.30 -5.92
CA THR A 32 10.97 13.36 -4.93
C THR A 32 10.01 12.90 -3.83
N VAL A 33 10.29 13.38 -2.62
CA VAL A 33 9.33 13.46 -1.52
C VAL A 33 8.80 14.88 -1.49
N ASP A 34 7.51 15.03 -1.79
CA ASP A 34 6.82 16.31 -1.76
C ASP A 34 6.05 16.42 -0.43
N GLU A 35 6.16 17.56 0.23
CA GLU A 35 5.41 17.93 1.43
C GLU A 35 4.40 19.01 1.05
N TYR A 36 3.17 18.87 1.55
CA TYR A 36 2.15 19.92 1.55
C TYR A 36 1.92 20.41 2.97
N ASP A 37 2.00 21.72 3.12
CA ASP A 37 1.67 22.41 4.35
C ASP A 37 0.31 23.10 4.20
N PRO A 38 -0.75 22.63 4.89
CA PRO A 38 -2.07 23.24 4.79
C PRO A 38 -2.16 24.62 5.43
N GLU A 39 -1.26 25.00 6.35
CA GLU A 39 -1.29 26.33 7.00
C GLU A 39 -0.83 27.43 6.03
N THR A 40 0.08 27.10 5.12
CA THR A 40 0.61 28.05 4.12
C THR A 40 0.07 27.80 2.72
N ASP A 41 -0.70 26.73 2.53
CA ASP A 41 -1.17 26.24 1.23
C ASP A 41 -0.03 26.06 0.21
N THR A 42 1.12 25.53 0.66
CA THR A 42 2.30 25.38 -0.20
C THR A 42 2.76 23.94 -0.32
N TRP A 43 3.27 23.62 -1.51
CA TRP A 43 3.99 22.38 -1.77
C TRP A 43 5.49 22.64 -1.91
N ARG A 44 6.32 21.78 -1.35
CA ARG A 44 7.78 21.82 -1.50
C ARG A 44 8.38 20.43 -1.60
N VAL A 45 9.54 20.31 -2.25
CA VAL A 45 10.36 19.08 -2.20
C VAL A 45 11.17 19.09 -0.91
N VAL A 46 11.08 18.03 -0.11
CA VAL A 46 11.78 17.92 1.19
C VAL A 46 12.88 16.88 1.21
N SER A 47 12.86 15.92 0.27
CA SER A 47 13.87 14.86 0.18
C SER A 47 13.79 14.14 -1.18
N HIS A 48 14.74 13.25 -1.44
CA HIS A 48 14.70 12.28 -2.53
C HIS A 48 14.73 10.86 -1.97
N ALA A 49 13.81 10.01 -2.41
CA ALA A 49 13.69 8.63 -1.98
C ALA A 49 14.83 7.75 -2.50
N PRO A 50 15.35 6.81 -1.69
CA PRO A 50 16.38 5.86 -2.11
C PRO A 50 15.96 4.99 -3.28
N ARG A 51 14.64 4.79 -3.44
CA ARG A 51 14.04 3.98 -4.50
C ARG A 51 12.95 4.76 -5.19
N VAL A 52 12.99 4.70 -6.51
CA VAL A 52 11.95 5.23 -7.39
C VAL A 52 10.89 4.14 -7.59
N ARG A 53 9.69 4.36 -7.05
CA ARG A 53 8.65 3.33 -6.94
C ARG A 53 7.39 3.72 -7.71
N TYR A 54 6.79 2.79 -8.45
CA TYR A 54 5.45 2.91 -9.02
C TYR A 54 4.49 1.94 -8.33
N GLY A 55 3.30 2.41 -7.93
CA GLY A 55 2.31 1.59 -7.23
C GLY A 55 2.70 1.29 -5.78
N CYS A 56 3.39 2.22 -5.12
CA CYS A 56 3.73 2.12 -3.70
C CYS A 56 2.60 2.63 -2.80
N ILE A 57 2.67 2.27 -1.52
CA ILE A 57 1.69 2.61 -0.49
C ILE A 57 2.38 3.46 0.59
N GLY A 58 1.66 4.46 1.09
CA GLY A 58 2.11 5.31 2.20
C GLY A 58 1.45 4.91 3.52
N ALA A 59 2.21 4.92 4.61
CA ALA A 59 1.69 4.86 5.97
C ALA A 59 2.52 5.77 6.87
N SER A 60 1.99 6.15 8.04
CA SER A 60 2.72 6.98 9.01
C SER A 60 2.48 6.53 10.44
N VAL A 61 3.56 6.54 11.23
CA VAL A 61 3.57 6.27 12.68
C VAL A 61 4.69 7.09 13.29
N ASP A 62 4.45 7.74 14.42
CA ASP A 62 5.46 8.43 15.25
C ASP A 62 6.44 9.32 14.45
N GLY A 63 5.91 10.17 13.57
CA GLY A 63 6.72 11.12 12.78
C GLY A 63 7.48 10.51 11.60
N VAL A 64 7.30 9.21 11.32
CA VAL A 64 7.97 8.51 10.21
C VAL A 64 6.99 8.28 9.07
N PHE A 65 7.40 8.64 7.85
CA PHE A 65 6.70 8.29 6.62
C PHE A 65 7.25 6.99 6.03
N TYR A 66 6.40 5.97 5.92
CA TYR A 66 6.72 4.66 5.38
C TYR A 66 6.29 4.56 3.93
N VAL A 67 7.24 4.32 3.02
CA VAL A 67 7.00 4.11 1.59
C VAL A 67 7.18 2.63 1.27
N ILE A 68 6.07 1.95 1.01
CA ILE A 68 5.97 0.49 1.08
C ILE A 68 5.68 -0.09 -0.31
N GLY A 69 6.42 -1.13 -0.69
CA GLY A 69 6.17 -1.92 -1.88
C GLY A 69 6.31 -1.15 -3.19
N GLY A 70 5.52 -1.57 -4.19
CA GLY A 70 5.60 -1.04 -5.54
C GLY A 70 6.72 -1.68 -6.36
N LEU A 71 6.88 -1.18 -7.57
CA LEU A 71 7.70 -1.78 -8.62
C LEU A 71 8.65 -0.72 -9.19
N LYS A 72 9.81 -1.14 -9.69
CA LYS A 72 10.63 -0.31 -10.56
C LYS A 72 10.05 -0.43 -11.96
N MET A 73 9.59 0.66 -12.57
CA MET A 73 9.29 0.63 -14.00
C MET A 73 10.62 0.76 -14.76
N GLY A 74 10.98 -0.22 -15.59
CA GLY A 74 12.10 -0.12 -16.51
C GLY A 74 11.63 0.49 -17.84
N GLY A 75 12.48 1.29 -18.49
CA GLY A 75 12.28 1.60 -19.91
C GLY A 75 12.40 0.31 -20.72
N GLU A 76 11.43 0.04 -21.59
CA GLU A 76 11.27 -1.21 -22.34
C GLU A 76 12.55 -1.65 -23.10
N GLY A 77 13.48 -0.74 -23.38
CA GLY A 77 14.75 -1.02 -24.06
C GLY A 77 15.83 -1.75 -23.24
N ALA A 78 15.84 -1.68 -21.91
CA ALA A 78 16.92 -2.29 -21.09
C ALA A 78 16.61 -3.73 -20.64
N ALA A 79 15.32 -4.08 -20.51
CA ALA A 79 14.90 -5.41 -20.05
C ALA A 79 15.06 -6.49 -21.13
N MET A 80 14.94 -6.13 -22.41
CA MET A 80 15.15 -7.05 -23.53
C MET A 80 16.63 -7.42 -23.72
N ALA A 81 17.57 -6.52 -23.37
CA ALA A 81 19.01 -6.79 -23.48
C ALA A 81 19.56 -7.70 -22.36
N ALA A 82 18.84 -7.83 -21.24
CA ALA A 82 19.35 -8.52 -20.05
C ALA A 82 18.71 -9.88 -19.75
N GLY A 83 17.71 -10.33 -20.51
CA GLY A 83 17.05 -11.64 -20.28
C GLY A 83 16.39 -11.80 -18.90
N ARG A 84 16.31 -10.75 -18.08
CA ARG A 84 15.85 -10.80 -16.69
C ARG A 84 14.41 -10.30 -16.58
N ARG A 85 13.46 -11.24 -16.55
CA ARG A 85 12.05 -10.99 -16.15
C ARG A 85 11.90 -10.50 -14.70
N GLU A 86 12.98 -10.48 -13.90
CA GLU A 86 12.97 -10.17 -12.46
C GLU A 86 13.07 -8.68 -12.11
N ALA A 87 13.40 -7.80 -13.07
CA ALA A 87 13.63 -6.38 -12.79
C ALA A 87 12.37 -5.62 -12.32
N HIS A 88 11.17 -6.11 -12.64
CA HIS A 88 9.93 -5.44 -12.29
C HIS A 88 9.56 -5.60 -10.81
N VAL A 89 9.95 -6.68 -10.12
CA VAL A 89 9.45 -7.03 -8.77
C VAL A 89 10.40 -6.57 -7.64
N LEU A 90 11.53 -5.93 -7.98
CA LEU A 90 12.64 -5.64 -7.04
C LEU A 90 12.25 -4.89 -5.76
N TYR A 91 11.15 -4.12 -5.77
CA TYR A 91 10.73 -3.32 -4.61
C TYR A 91 9.48 -3.84 -3.92
N ALA A 92 8.89 -4.93 -4.41
CA ALA A 92 7.52 -5.34 -4.05
C ALA A 92 7.34 -5.68 -2.56
N SER A 93 8.41 -6.12 -1.89
CA SER A 93 8.45 -6.42 -0.45
C SER A 93 9.19 -5.37 0.39
N SER A 94 9.75 -4.33 -0.24
CA SER A 94 10.64 -3.38 0.42
C SER A 94 9.88 -2.19 1.03
N MET A 95 10.41 -1.64 2.11
CA MET A 95 9.86 -0.51 2.86
C MET A 95 10.96 0.50 3.17
N ASP A 96 10.82 1.73 2.67
CA ASP A 96 11.70 2.85 3.01
C ASP A 96 11.03 3.74 4.06
N LEU A 97 11.85 4.27 4.98
CA LEU A 97 11.36 4.96 6.17
C LEU A 97 12.00 6.34 6.22
N TYR A 98 11.20 7.38 6.09
CA TYR A 98 11.66 8.77 6.16
C TYR A 98 11.26 9.37 7.50
N ASP A 99 12.25 9.66 8.34
CA ASP A 99 12.06 10.42 9.57
C ASP A 99 11.89 11.90 9.20
N VAL A 100 10.69 12.43 9.43
CA VAL A 100 10.32 13.79 9.00
C VAL A 100 11.04 14.85 9.82
N GLU A 101 11.20 14.62 11.13
CA GLU A 101 11.87 15.56 12.02
C GLU A 101 13.38 15.59 11.74
N ALA A 102 14.00 14.42 11.66
CA ALA A 102 15.42 14.31 11.33
C ALA A 102 15.73 14.61 9.86
N ARG A 103 14.70 14.70 9.01
CA ARG A 103 14.80 14.83 7.55
C ARG A 103 15.72 13.79 6.91
N ALA A 104 15.71 12.58 7.45
CA ALA A 104 16.65 11.54 7.11
C ALA A 104 15.95 10.22 6.81
N TRP A 105 16.48 9.48 5.84
CA TRP A 105 16.06 8.10 5.61
C TRP A 105 16.67 7.18 6.67
N LEU A 106 15.81 6.48 7.39
CA LEU A 106 16.20 5.41 8.30
C LEU A 106 16.55 4.15 7.49
N ARG A 107 17.13 3.16 8.18
CA ARG A 107 17.45 1.85 7.57
C ARG A 107 16.20 1.22 6.96
N SER A 108 16.21 1.02 5.64
CA SER A 108 15.15 0.31 4.92
C SER A 108 14.86 -1.06 5.53
N ARG A 109 13.61 -1.49 5.44
CA ARG A 109 13.13 -2.79 5.88
C ARG A 109 12.60 -3.57 4.67
N ALA A 110 12.53 -4.88 4.80
CA ALA A 110 11.87 -5.74 3.82
C ALA A 110 10.96 -6.70 4.57
N LEU A 111 9.84 -7.06 3.93
CA LEU A 111 8.93 -8.04 4.46
C LEU A 111 9.63 -9.41 4.51
N PRO A 112 9.64 -10.10 5.67
CA PRO A 112 10.21 -11.44 5.75
C PRO A 112 9.47 -12.41 4.82
N GLY A 113 10.22 -13.24 4.09
CA GLY A 113 9.65 -14.15 3.09
C GLY A 113 9.30 -13.50 1.75
N GLY A 114 9.48 -12.19 1.58
CA GLY A 114 9.26 -11.51 0.30
C GLY A 114 7.76 -11.31 -0.01
N GLY A 115 7.38 -11.52 -1.27
CA GLY A 115 6.01 -11.30 -1.75
C GLY A 115 5.73 -9.87 -2.21
N CYS A 116 4.54 -9.66 -2.78
CA CYS A 116 4.08 -8.38 -3.29
C CYS A 116 3.17 -7.71 -2.27
N VAL A 117 3.54 -6.55 -1.75
CA VAL A 117 2.63 -5.75 -0.92
C VAL A 117 1.44 -5.29 -1.76
N VAL A 118 0.24 -5.64 -1.30
CA VAL A 118 -1.04 -5.32 -1.96
C VAL A 118 -1.95 -4.41 -1.13
N GLY A 119 -1.62 -4.21 0.15
CA GLY A 119 -2.30 -3.28 1.04
C GLY A 119 -1.43 -2.99 2.26
N ALA A 120 -1.43 -1.75 2.75
CA ALA A 120 -0.78 -1.40 4.00
C ALA A 120 -1.49 -0.22 4.67
N CYS A 121 -1.45 -0.18 6.00
CA CYS A 121 -2.02 0.91 6.77
C CYS A 121 -1.42 0.95 8.19
N ALA A 122 -1.52 2.11 8.86
CA ALA A 122 -1.06 2.29 10.23
C ALA A 122 -2.22 2.15 11.22
N ALA A 123 -1.99 1.50 12.36
CA ALA A 123 -2.90 1.45 13.50
C ALA A 123 -2.14 1.13 14.79
N MET A 124 -2.50 1.75 15.91
CA MET A 124 -1.96 1.44 17.26
C MET A 124 -0.42 1.41 17.36
N GLY A 125 0.28 2.28 16.62
CA GLY A 125 1.76 2.29 16.60
C GLY A 125 2.41 1.20 15.75
N TYR A 126 1.63 0.47 14.95
CA TYR A 126 2.12 -0.55 14.01
C TYR A 126 1.79 -0.18 12.57
N VAL A 127 2.62 -0.66 11.65
CA VAL A 127 2.29 -0.70 10.21
C VAL A 127 1.85 -2.12 9.87
N TYR A 128 0.59 -2.26 9.45
CA TYR A 128 0.01 -3.52 8.99
C TYR A 128 0.17 -3.65 7.48
N ILE A 129 0.53 -4.84 7.01
CA ILE A 129 0.83 -5.13 5.61
C ILE A 129 0.17 -6.43 5.18
N LEU A 130 -0.61 -6.37 4.10
CA LEU A 130 -1.10 -7.51 3.36
C LEU A 130 -0.17 -7.75 2.16
N ALA A 131 0.40 -8.95 2.07
CA ALA A 131 1.28 -9.35 0.99
C ALA A 131 0.77 -10.61 0.29
N ASN A 132 0.82 -10.56 -1.04
CA ASN A 132 0.50 -11.65 -1.93
C ASN A 132 1.75 -12.45 -2.30
N HIS A 133 1.64 -13.76 -2.14
CA HIS A 133 2.64 -14.75 -2.53
C HIS A 133 2.09 -15.61 -3.67
N ALA A 134 2.91 -16.53 -4.19
CA ALA A 134 2.52 -17.40 -5.29
C ALA A 134 1.29 -18.27 -4.97
N VAL A 135 1.12 -18.66 -3.70
CA VAL A 135 0.12 -19.65 -3.27
C VAL A 135 -0.75 -19.18 -2.09
N GLU A 136 -0.45 -18.03 -1.49
CA GLU A 136 -1.15 -17.57 -0.30
C GLU A 136 -1.10 -16.05 -0.13
N LEU A 137 -1.99 -15.54 0.73
CA LEU A 137 -1.87 -14.21 1.32
C LEU A 137 -1.27 -14.32 2.72
N SER A 138 -0.34 -13.43 3.02
CA SER A 138 0.22 -13.27 4.35
C SER A 138 -0.12 -11.91 4.91
N PHE A 139 -0.42 -11.85 6.20
CA PHE A 139 -0.67 -10.60 6.92
C PHE A 139 0.39 -10.39 8.00
N TRP A 140 0.93 -9.19 8.03
CA TRP A 140 2.08 -8.84 8.87
C TRP A 140 1.84 -7.53 9.59
N ARG A 141 2.49 -7.39 10.73
CA ARG A 141 2.66 -6.09 11.40
C ARG A 141 4.13 -5.80 11.62
N PHE A 142 4.49 -4.53 11.51
CA PHE A 142 5.78 -3.98 11.86
C PHE A 142 5.60 -3.08 13.08
N ASP A 143 6.33 -3.35 14.17
CA ASP A 143 6.34 -2.49 15.36
C ASP A 143 7.10 -1.20 15.07
N ALA A 144 6.33 -0.15 14.80
CA ALA A 144 6.82 1.17 14.41
C ALA A 144 7.03 2.10 15.61
N ARG A 145 6.78 1.64 16.84
CA ARG A 145 7.04 2.43 18.04
C ARG A 145 8.54 2.46 18.32
N ARG A 146 9.05 3.64 18.68
CA ARG A 146 10.45 3.79 19.11
C ARG A 146 10.63 3.17 20.49
N LYS A 147 11.54 2.18 20.63
CA LYS A 147 11.90 1.58 21.92
C LYS A 147 13.34 1.93 22.27
N SER A 148 13.67 1.93 23.56
CA SER A 148 15.03 2.20 24.05
C SER A 148 16.09 1.23 23.51
N ARG A 149 15.70 -0.01 23.20
CA ARG A 149 16.59 -1.07 22.66
C ARG A 149 16.59 -1.20 21.14
N GLY A 150 15.87 -0.34 20.41
CA GLY A 150 15.82 -0.38 18.96
C GLY A 150 14.44 -0.08 18.38
N PHE A 151 14.31 -0.31 17.08
CA PHE A 151 13.14 0.08 16.31
C PHE A 151 12.88 -0.92 15.18
N GLY A 152 11.64 -1.38 15.04
CA GLY A 152 11.22 -2.19 13.91
C GLY A 152 11.37 -3.68 14.09
N GLU A 153 10.31 -4.33 14.55
CA GLU A 153 10.20 -5.78 14.63
C GLU A 153 9.03 -6.26 13.76
N TRP A 154 9.24 -7.33 13.00
CA TRP A 154 8.19 -7.94 12.19
C TRP A 154 7.49 -9.07 12.95
N SER A 155 6.18 -9.16 12.82
CA SER A 155 5.42 -10.34 13.24
C SER A 155 4.45 -10.74 12.14
N ARG A 156 4.48 -12.01 11.74
CA ARG A 156 3.41 -12.61 10.94
C ARG A 156 2.21 -12.82 11.85
N ILE A 157 1.03 -12.45 11.37
CA ILE A 157 -0.23 -12.55 12.12
C ILE A 157 -1.27 -13.31 11.30
N LYS A 158 -2.42 -13.60 11.91
CA LYS A 158 -3.52 -14.35 11.29
C LYS A 158 -3.94 -13.67 9.97
N SER A 159 -3.79 -14.39 8.86
CA SER A 159 -4.20 -13.90 7.54
C SER A 159 -5.73 -13.73 7.45
N PRO A 160 -6.23 -12.80 6.61
CA PRO A 160 -7.67 -12.64 6.41
C PRO A 160 -8.31 -13.91 5.85
N PRO A 161 -9.52 -14.27 6.31
CA PRO A 161 -10.25 -15.45 5.84
C PRO A 161 -10.88 -15.17 4.46
N LEU A 162 -10.05 -15.17 3.42
CA LEU A 162 -10.52 -15.00 2.05
C LEU A 162 -10.95 -16.34 1.45
N PRO A 163 -12.05 -16.40 0.68
CA PRO A 163 -12.48 -17.63 0.02
C PRO A 163 -11.39 -18.16 -0.91
N GLY A 164 -11.10 -19.48 -0.88
CA GLY A 164 -10.04 -20.11 -1.67
C GLY A 164 -10.19 -19.99 -3.20
N GLN A 165 -11.35 -19.53 -3.70
CA GLN A 165 -11.58 -19.22 -5.11
C GLN A 165 -11.08 -17.83 -5.55
N VAL A 166 -10.64 -16.98 -4.61
CA VAL A 166 -9.98 -15.73 -4.96
C VAL A 166 -8.57 -16.06 -5.43
N ARG A 167 -8.42 -16.43 -6.71
CA ARG A 167 -7.15 -16.21 -7.38
C ARG A 167 -6.89 -14.72 -7.27
N VAL A 168 -5.87 -14.35 -6.50
CA VAL A 168 -5.33 -12.99 -6.47
C VAL A 168 -4.57 -12.80 -7.80
N ASP A 169 -5.33 -12.85 -8.90
CA ASP A 169 -4.87 -12.35 -10.17
C ASP A 169 -4.85 -10.82 -10.11
N SER A 170 -4.38 -10.18 -11.18
CA SER A 170 -4.26 -8.73 -11.26
C SER A 170 -5.58 -7.95 -11.13
N ARG A 171 -6.73 -8.63 -10.95
CA ARG A 171 -8.07 -8.03 -10.86
C ARG A 171 -8.53 -7.78 -9.43
N VAL A 172 -7.89 -8.35 -8.41
CA VAL A 172 -8.25 -8.07 -7.00
C VAL A 172 -7.38 -6.95 -6.44
N LYS A 173 -8.00 -5.89 -5.92
CA LYS A 173 -7.30 -4.80 -5.23
C LYS A 173 -7.78 -4.71 -3.79
N PHE A 174 -6.85 -4.41 -2.90
CA PHE A 174 -7.16 -4.19 -1.49
C PHE A 174 -6.96 -2.72 -1.16
N SER A 175 -7.89 -2.17 -0.38
CA SER A 175 -7.68 -0.95 0.40
C SER A 175 -7.50 -1.34 1.86
N CYS A 176 -6.59 -0.69 2.58
CA CYS A 176 -6.30 -0.95 3.99
C CYS A 176 -6.41 0.36 4.75
N VAL A 177 -7.16 0.38 5.84
CA VAL A 177 -7.23 1.54 6.73
C VAL A 177 -7.21 1.10 8.19
N GLY A 178 -6.46 1.81 9.01
CA GLY A 178 -6.52 1.68 10.47
C GLY A 178 -7.58 2.61 11.05
N ILE A 179 -8.36 2.11 12.01
CA ILE A 179 -9.43 2.82 12.69
C ILE A 179 -9.33 2.47 14.18
N GLY A 180 -8.66 3.32 14.96
CA GLY A 180 -8.37 3.02 16.37
C GLY A 180 -7.70 1.65 16.53
N ASP A 181 -8.37 0.73 17.22
CA ASP A 181 -7.92 -0.65 17.47
C ASP A 181 -8.24 -1.64 16.33
N LYS A 182 -8.66 -1.16 15.16
CA LYS A 182 -9.09 -2.00 14.03
C LYS A 182 -8.27 -1.75 12.78
N VAL A 183 -8.13 -2.80 11.97
CA VAL A 183 -7.64 -2.70 10.59
C VAL A 183 -8.72 -3.22 9.66
N CYS A 184 -9.21 -2.37 8.77
CA CYS A 184 -10.21 -2.72 7.78
C CYS A 184 -9.53 -2.98 6.43
N LEU A 185 -9.74 -4.19 5.90
CA LEU A 185 -9.42 -4.55 4.53
C LEU A 185 -10.69 -4.47 3.69
N VAL A 186 -10.63 -3.66 2.64
CA VAL A 186 -11.69 -3.54 1.65
C VAL A 186 -11.22 -4.23 0.38
N GLN A 187 -11.86 -5.32 0.01
CA GLN A 187 -11.60 -6.00 -1.25
C GLN A 187 -12.39 -5.33 -2.37
N VAL A 188 -11.70 -4.57 -3.22
CA VAL A 188 -12.27 -3.98 -4.42
C VAL A 188 -12.03 -4.95 -5.58
N MET A 189 -13.08 -5.68 -5.97
CA MET A 189 -13.03 -6.52 -7.17
C MET A 189 -13.02 -5.64 -8.43
N GLY A 190 -11.96 -5.73 -9.22
CA GLY A 190 -11.89 -5.16 -10.55
C GLY A 190 -12.85 -5.91 -11.48
N CYS A 191 -13.65 -5.13 -12.21
CA CYS A 191 -14.69 -5.53 -13.16
C CYS A 191 -14.53 -6.93 -13.79
N ILE A 192 -15.53 -7.80 -13.60
CA ILE A 192 -15.74 -8.97 -14.46
C ILE A 192 -16.46 -8.50 -15.73
N ASP A 193 -15.72 -7.95 -16.70
CA ASP A 193 -16.29 -7.66 -18.03
C ASP A 193 -15.76 -8.60 -19.12
N ASP A 194 -14.51 -9.10 -19.02
CA ASP A 194 -13.91 -9.84 -20.14
C ASP A 194 -14.23 -11.34 -20.21
N LEU A 195 -14.52 -12.00 -19.09
CA LEU A 195 -14.83 -13.44 -19.07
C LEU A 195 -16.33 -13.74 -19.23
N LEU A 196 -17.22 -12.85 -18.75
CA LEU A 196 -18.67 -13.03 -18.88
C LEU A 196 -19.20 -12.63 -20.26
N ARG A 197 -18.51 -11.74 -21.01
CA ARG A 197 -18.82 -11.41 -22.40
C ARG A 197 -18.89 -12.63 -23.33
N ARG A 198 -18.12 -13.69 -23.03
CA ARG A 198 -18.12 -14.94 -23.81
C ARG A 198 -19.25 -15.91 -23.44
N SER A 199 -19.98 -15.65 -22.34
CA SER A 199 -21.01 -16.57 -21.81
C SER A 199 -22.45 -16.14 -22.06
N GLY A 200 -22.68 -15.01 -22.73
CA GLY A 200 -24.03 -14.58 -23.16
C GLY A 200 -25.04 -14.32 -22.04
N ARG A 201 -24.62 -14.23 -20.78
CA ARG A 201 -25.51 -13.95 -19.64
C ARG A 201 -25.63 -12.44 -19.39
N SER A 202 -26.87 -11.92 -19.48
CA SER A 202 -27.23 -10.50 -19.36
C SER A 202 -27.28 -9.94 -17.91
N LEU A 203 -27.06 -10.79 -16.90
CA LEU A 203 -27.09 -10.34 -15.50
C LEU A 203 -25.75 -9.71 -15.10
N ARG A 204 -25.76 -8.38 -14.92
CA ARG A 204 -24.66 -7.57 -14.37
C ARG A 204 -24.31 -8.04 -12.95
N GLY A 205 -23.40 -9.01 -12.85
CA GLY A 205 -22.92 -9.55 -11.57
C GLY A 205 -21.89 -8.63 -10.90
N PHE A 206 -22.29 -7.42 -10.50
CA PHE A 206 -21.50 -6.60 -9.59
C PHE A 206 -21.59 -7.22 -8.19
N LYS A 207 -20.47 -7.73 -7.68
CA LYS A 207 -20.37 -8.20 -6.29
C LYS A 207 -19.85 -7.07 -5.41
N GLN A 208 -20.60 -6.78 -4.37
CA GLN A 208 -20.32 -5.85 -3.28
C GLN A 208 -18.86 -5.98 -2.79
N ALA A 209 -18.21 -4.86 -2.45
CA ALA A 209 -16.83 -4.90 -1.96
C ALA A 209 -16.81 -5.51 -0.55
N LEU A 210 -16.20 -6.68 -0.40
CA LEU A 210 -16.11 -7.38 0.89
C LEU A 210 -15.26 -6.55 1.86
N VAL A 211 -15.81 -6.30 3.06
CA VAL A 211 -15.10 -5.64 4.14
C VAL A 211 -14.74 -6.66 5.22
N LEU A 212 -13.45 -6.82 5.47
CA LEU A 212 -12.91 -7.63 6.56
C LEU A 212 -12.29 -6.72 7.61
N VAL A 213 -12.62 -6.96 8.88
CA VAL A 213 -12.17 -6.14 10.00
C VAL A 213 -11.34 -7.00 10.94
N TYR A 214 -10.07 -6.65 11.09
CA TYR A 214 -9.15 -7.24 12.05
C TYR A 214 -9.15 -6.43 13.35
N ASN A 215 -9.42 -7.10 14.47
CA ASN A 215 -9.29 -6.50 15.79
C ASN A 215 -7.84 -6.66 16.27
N THR A 216 -7.16 -5.54 16.54
CA THR A 216 -5.73 -5.55 16.91
C THR A 216 -5.47 -6.05 18.32
N ALA A 217 -6.47 -6.00 19.21
CA ALA A 217 -6.39 -6.49 20.58
C ALA A 217 -6.62 -8.01 20.66
N SER A 218 -7.68 -8.52 20.02
CA SER A 218 -7.99 -9.96 20.05
C SER A 218 -7.20 -10.78 19.02
N GLY A 219 -6.76 -10.16 17.93
CA GLY A 219 -6.08 -10.84 16.82
C GLY A 219 -7.03 -11.60 15.88
N ASP A 220 -8.33 -11.28 15.92
CA ASP A 220 -9.35 -11.97 15.14
C ASP A 220 -9.93 -11.13 14.00
N TRP A 221 -10.43 -11.86 12.99
CA TRP A 221 -11.12 -11.29 11.84
C TRP A 221 -12.64 -11.42 12.00
N THR A 222 -13.33 -10.37 11.60
CA THR A 222 -14.79 -10.32 11.47
C THR A 222 -15.17 -9.76 10.10
N ARG A 223 -16.42 -9.98 9.67
CA ARG A 223 -16.95 -9.36 8.45
C ARG A 223 -17.66 -8.07 8.82
N GLY A 224 -17.27 -6.98 8.15
CA GLY A 224 -17.95 -5.69 8.22
C GLY A 224 -19.10 -5.59 7.22
N PRO A 225 -19.84 -4.47 7.23
CA PRO A 225 -20.81 -4.18 6.18
C PRO A 225 -20.11 -4.03 4.84
N ASP A 226 -20.63 -4.66 3.79
CA ASP A 226 -20.05 -4.56 2.45
C ASP A 226 -20.25 -3.13 1.89
N LEU A 227 -19.31 -2.65 1.06
CA LEU A 227 -19.42 -1.32 0.46
C LEU A 227 -20.41 -1.29 -0.72
N PRO A 228 -21.03 -0.12 -0.98
CA PRO A 228 -21.87 0.09 -2.16
C PRO A 228 -21.08 -0.04 -3.47
N ASP A 229 -21.79 -0.43 -4.54
CA ASP A 229 -21.24 -0.97 -5.79
C ASP A 229 -20.45 0.03 -6.70
N VAL A 230 -20.20 1.26 -6.26
CA VAL A 230 -19.90 2.39 -7.19
C VAL A 230 -18.44 2.88 -7.16
N ILE A 231 -17.54 2.34 -6.32
CA ILE A 231 -16.22 2.99 -6.09
C ILE A 231 -15.02 2.15 -6.59
N PRO A 232 -14.70 2.15 -7.91
CA PRO A 232 -13.47 1.54 -8.40
C PRO A 232 -12.26 2.42 -8.07
N ARG A 233 -11.15 1.80 -7.64
CA ARG A 233 -9.87 2.48 -7.34
C ARG A 233 -9.96 3.54 -6.23
N ALA A 234 -10.86 3.34 -5.27
CA ALA A 234 -10.98 4.16 -4.07
C ALA A 234 -9.69 4.14 -3.24
N ALA A 235 -9.35 5.28 -2.63
CA ALA A 235 -8.53 5.30 -1.42
C ALA A 235 -9.48 5.31 -0.21
N CYS A 236 -9.09 4.67 0.89
CA CYS A 236 -9.79 4.82 2.16
C CYS A 236 -8.92 5.63 3.13
N VAL A 237 -9.56 6.51 3.88
CA VAL A 237 -8.95 7.29 4.96
C VAL A 237 -9.90 7.26 6.15
N HIS A 238 -9.33 7.36 7.35
CA HIS A 238 -10.10 7.51 8.57
C HIS A 238 -9.88 8.91 9.12
N PHE A 239 -10.96 9.52 9.61
CA PHE A 239 -10.95 10.79 10.31
C PHE A 239 -11.55 10.57 11.70
N GLN A 240 -10.85 11.03 12.73
CA GLN A 240 -11.39 11.13 14.09
C GLN A 240 -11.71 12.59 14.34
N SER A 241 -12.97 12.86 14.69
CA SER A 241 -13.47 14.18 15.12
C SER A 241 -13.09 14.47 16.55
#